data_AF-A0A9W5IX78-F1
#
_entry.id   AF-A0A9W5IX78-F1
#
_cell.length_a   1.000
_cell.length_b   1.000
_cell.length_c   1.000
_cell.angle_alpha   90.00
_cell.angle_beta   90.00
_cell.angle_gamma   90.00
#
_symmetry.space_group_name_H-M   'P 1'
#
loop_
_entity.id
_entity.type
_entity.pdbx_description
1 polymer ?
#
loop_
_entity_poly.entity_id
_entity_poly.type
_entity_poly.pdbx_seq_one_letter_code
_entity_poly.pdbx_strand_id
1 'polypeptide(L)'
;MVQVMENKAAEIVAEVFRHSGTRLTEDDPIVVMLMMQDQSFRQAFDAFAEQQTEERLAFLEELSVREGNITEAAAKLEKYREQLLAELAQYANGQLAEAESKIYGAVYQRIARDVEVSNERLVKRLEKLLVIALITALVVLLLAVLLVWGGR
;
A
#
# COMPACT_ATOMS: atom_id res chain seq x y z
N MET A 1 34.52 57.48 -19.61
CA MET A 1 33.67 57.92 -18.47
C MET A 1 32.92 59.21 -18.78
N VAL A 2 33.59 60.29 -19.20
CA VAL A 2 32.94 61.58 -19.56
C VAL A 2 31.85 61.42 -20.64
N GLN A 3 32.13 60.66 -21.70
CA GLN A 3 31.20 60.43 -22.80
C GLN A 3 29.94 59.60 -22.44
N VAL A 4 30.01 58.80 -21.37
CA VAL A 4 28.86 58.02 -20.86
C VAL A 4 28.00 58.90 -19.93
N MET A 5 28.63 59.86 -19.24
CA MET A 5 27.94 60.87 -18.44
C MET A 5 27.17 61.88 -19.30
N GLU A 6 27.74 62.37 -20.40
CA GLU A 6 27.05 63.30 -21.33
C GLU A 6 25.76 62.66 -21.89
N ASN A 7 25.83 61.42 -22.36
CA ASN A 7 24.67 60.74 -22.95
C ASN A 7 23.55 60.52 -21.92
N LYS A 8 23.92 60.23 -20.66
CA LYS A 8 22.97 59.98 -19.57
C LYS A 8 22.31 61.26 -19.05
N ALA A 9 23.02 62.39 -19.06
CA ALA A 9 22.44 63.70 -18.75
C ALA A 9 21.41 64.12 -19.81
N ALA A 10 21.74 63.95 -21.09
CA ALA A 10 20.84 64.23 -22.21
C ALA A 10 19.56 63.37 -22.17
N GLU A 11 19.68 62.09 -21.79
CA GLU A 11 18.55 61.17 -21.66
C GLU A 11 17.57 61.61 -20.56
N ILE A 12 18.08 61.97 -19.38
CA ILE A 12 17.26 62.47 -18.26
C ILE A 12 16.61 63.80 -18.61
N VAL A 13 17.35 64.72 -19.24
CA VAL A 13 16.78 66.01 -19.70
C VAL A 13 15.62 65.77 -20.68
N ALA A 14 15.78 64.84 -21.63
CA ALA A 14 14.74 64.50 -22.59
C ALA A 14 13.52 63.79 -21.95
N GLU A 15 13.74 62.99 -20.91
CA GLU A 15 12.69 62.28 -20.18
C GLU A 15 11.89 63.21 -19.27
N VAL A 16 12.56 64.11 -18.55
CA VAL A 16 11.91 65.17 -17.75
C VAL A 16 11.13 66.13 -18.64
N PHE A 17 11.68 66.51 -19.80
CA PHE A 17 10.97 67.35 -20.77
C PHE A 17 9.72 66.64 -21.32
N ARG A 18 9.81 65.34 -21.63
CA ARG A 18 8.63 64.55 -22.07
C ARG A 18 7.54 64.46 -21.02
N HIS A 19 7.88 64.26 -19.76
CA HIS A 19 6.90 64.01 -18.70
C HIS A 19 6.35 65.27 -18.04
N SER A 20 7.17 66.32 -17.90
CA SER A 20 6.79 67.55 -17.19
C SER A 20 6.75 68.80 -18.07
N GLY A 21 7.28 68.75 -19.30
CA GLY A 21 7.41 69.91 -20.18
C GLY A 21 8.50 70.91 -19.76
N THR A 22 9.20 70.66 -18.66
CA THR A 22 10.23 71.54 -18.11
C THR A 22 11.51 71.42 -18.92
N ARG A 23 12.06 72.56 -19.39
CA ARG A 23 13.35 72.58 -20.08
C ARG A 23 14.47 72.66 -19.05
N LEU A 24 15.20 71.56 -18.91
CA LEU A 24 16.44 71.50 -18.15
C LEU A 24 17.62 71.57 -19.10
N THR A 25 18.72 72.13 -18.62
CA THR A 25 20.02 72.13 -19.31
C THR A 25 20.96 71.14 -18.63
N GLU A 26 21.93 70.59 -19.36
CA GLU A 26 22.84 69.56 -18.82
C GLU A 26 23.67 70.05 -17.62
N ASP A 27 23.94 71.36 -17.56
CA ASP A 27 24.64 72.01 -16.46
C ASP A 27 23.74 72.31 -15.24
N ASP A 28 22.44 72.00 -15.30
CA ASP A 28 21.55 72.23 -14.16
C ASP A 28 21.88 71.28 -13.00
N PRO A 29 22.02 71.79 -11.76
CA PRO A 29 22.30 70.96 -10.59
C PRO A 29 21.19 69.92 -10.31
N ILE A 30 19.99 70.16 -10.84
CA ILE A 30 18.86 69.23 -10.77
C ILE A 30 19.13 67.97 -11.60
N VAL A 31 19.77 68.09 -12.77
CA VAL A 31 20.11 66.94 -13.63
C VAL A 31 21.11 66.04 -12.91
N VAL A 32 22.10 66.63 -12.24
CA VAL A 32 23.07 65.88 -11.41
C VAL A 32 22.36 65.10 -10.29
N MET A 33 21.41 65.74 -9.60
CA MET A 33 20.65 65.08 -8.53
C MET A 33 19.79 63.92 -9.06
N LEU A 34 19.12 64.11 -10.20
CA LEU A 34 18.34 63.06 -10.86
C LEU A 34 19.21 61.90 -11.34
N MET A 35 20.43 62.17 -11.83
CA MET A 35 21.39 61.12 -12.19
C MET A 35 21.81 60.29 -10.97
N MET A 36 22.09 60.95 -9.84
CA MET A 36 22.45 60.24 -8.59
C MET A 36 21.26 59.43 -8.06
N GLN A 37 20.04 59.92 -8.25
CA GLN A 37 18.82 59.22 -7.85
C GLN A 37 18.51 58.01 -8.75
N ASP A 38 18.65 58.11 -10.07
CA ASP A 38 18.53 56.97 -10.99
C ASP A 38 19.57 55.89 -10.66
N GLN A 39 20.81 56.30 -10.37
CA GLN A 39 21.86 55.37 -10.00
C GLN A 39 21.58 54.67 -8.67
N SER A 40 21.06 55.39 -7.66
CA SER A 40 20.71 54.78 -6.38
C SER A 40 19.51 53.84 -6.49
N PHE A 41 18.51 54.18 -7.30
CA PHE A 41 17.39 53.27 -7.56
C PHE A 41 17.83 52.00 -8.28
N ARG A 42 18.69 52.11 -9.31
CA ARG A 42 19.22 50.93 -10.00
C ARG A 42 20.00 50.01 -9.05
N GLN A 43 20.88 50.58 -8.22
CA GLN A 43 21.59 49.79 -7.21
C GLN A 43 20.65 49.12 -6.20
N ALA A 44 19.59 49.81 -5.78
CA ALA A 44 18.58 49.23 -4.88
C ALA A 44 17.79 48.09 -5.56
N PHE A 45 17.44 48.23 -6.85
CA PHE A 45 16.77 47.19 -7.61
C PHE A 45 17.66 45.98 -7.86
N ASP A 46 18.94 46.19 -8.17
CA ASP A 46 19.91 45.11 -8.35
C ASP A 46 20.11 44.34 -7.05
N ALA A 47 20.31 45.04 -5.92
CA ALA A 47 20.41 44.42 -4.60
C ALA A 47 19.13 43.66 -4.20
N PHE A 48 17.95 44.19 -4.53
CA PHE A 48 16.68 43.51 -4.29
C PHE A 48 16.51 42.26 -5.17
N ALA A 49 16.96 42.31 -6.42
CA ALA A 49 16.93 41.15 -7.33
C ALA A 49 17.89 40.04 -6.87
N GLU A 50 19.08 40.40 -6.36
CA GLU A 50 19.99 39.46 -5.73
C GLU A 50 19.36 38.81 -4.50
N GLN A 51 18.79 39.60 -3.57
CA GLN A 51 18.09 39.06 -2.40
C GLN A 51 16.90 38.15 -2.77
N GLN A 52 16.08 38.52 -3.75
CA GLN A 52 15.00 37.65 -4.23
C GLN A 52 15.51 36.33 -4.79
N THR A 53 16.68 36.35 -5.43
CA THR A 53 17.29 35.16 -6.02
C THR A 53 17.80 34.22 -4.91
N GLU A 54 18.46 34.78 -3.89
CA GLU A 54 18.89 34.02 -2.71
C GLU A 54 17.71 33.40 -1.95
N GLU A 55 16.64 34.18 -1.70
CA GLU A 55 15.43 33.68 -1.04
C GLU A 55 14.73 32.58 -1.86
N ARG A 56 14.67 32.73 -3.19
CA ARG A 56 14.13 31.68 -4.07
C ARG A 56 14.96 30.40 -4.03
N LEU A 57 16.29 30.51 -4.01
CA LEU A 57 17.17 29.34 -3.92
C LEU A 57 17.01 28.62 -2.59
N ALA A 58 16.96 29.37 -1.47
CA ALA A 58 16.70 28.81 -0.15
C ALA A 58 15.34 28.11 -0.06
N PHE A 59 14.29 28.70 -0.66
CA PHE A 59 12.97 28.09 -0.72
C PHE A 59 12.93 26.81 -1.57
N LEU A 60 13.63 26.79 -2.71
CA LEU A 60 13.76 25.60 -3.54
C LEU A 60 14.55 24.49 -2.83
N GLU A 61 15.57 24.85 -2.06
CA GLU A 61 16.32 23.89 -1.24
C GLU A 61 15.42 23.28 -0.15
N GLU A 62 14.64 24.09 0.57
CA GLU A 62 13.68 23.58 1.56
C GLU A 62 12.61 22.68 0.92
N LEU A 63 12.11 23.04 -0.26
CA LEU A 63 11.17 22.22 -1.03
C LEU A 63 11.78 20.87 -1.43
N SER A 64 13.03 20.85 -1.89
CA SER A 64 13.71 19.61 -2.28
C SER A 64 13.89 18.64 -1.09
N VAL A 65 14.18 19.19 0.10
CA VAL A 65 14.27 18.41 1.34
C VAL A 65 12.89 17.86 1.72
N ARG A 66 11.82 18.65 1.58
CA ARG A 66 10.45 18.19 1.83
C ARG A 66 10.00 17.11 0.84
N GLU A 67 10.31 17.25 -0.45
CA GLU A 67 10.00 16.23 -1.47
C GLU A 67 10.73 14.91 -1.20
N GLY A 68 12.00 14.97 -0.80
CA GLY A 68 12.76 13.80 -0.36
C GLY A 68 12.11 13.10 0.83
N ASN A 69 11.69 13.86 1.83
CA ASN A 69 11.02 13.35 3.03
C ASN A 69 9.64 12.72 2.72
N ILE A 70 8.87 13.31 1.80
CA ILE A 70 7.57 12.75 1.37
C ILE A 70 7.79 11.42 0.63
N THR A 71 8.80 11.35 -0.23
CA THR A 71 9.13 10.13 -0.99
C THR A 71 9.60 9.02 -0.05
N GLU A 72 10.42 9.34 0.95
CA GLU A 72 10.87 8.38 1.95
C GLU A 72 9.72 7.90 2.85
N ALA A 73 8.80 8.80 3.23
CA ALA A 73 7.60 8.44 3.97
C ALA A 73 6.68 7.52 3.15
N ALA A 74 6.52 7.78 1.85
CA ALA A 74 5.77 6.91 0.95
C ALA A 74 6.42 5.52 0.83
N ALA A 75 7.74 5.44 0.69
CA ALA A 75 8.46 4.16 0.67
C ALA A 75 8.32 3.37 1.98
N LYS A 76 8.33 4.06 3.14
CA LYS A 76 8.08 3.42 4.45
C LYS A 76 6.65 2.88 4.53
N LEU A 77 5.66 3.64 4.07
CA LEU A 77 4.25 3.21 4.06
C LEU A 77 4.03 1.98 3.16
N GLU A 78 4.68 1.92 2.01
CA GLU A 78 4.61 0.77 1.11
C GLU A 78 5.22 -0.48 1.74
N LYS A 79 6.38 -0.34 2.40
CA LYS A 79 7.01 -1.43 3.15
C LYS A 79 6.15 -1.93 4.31
N TYR A 80 5.51 -1.02 5.05
CA TYR A 80 4.56 -1.38 6.11
C TYR A 80 3.34 -2.13 5.56
N ARG A 81 2.83 -1.74 4.38
CA ARG A 81 1.73 -2.43 3.72
C ARG A 81 2.11 -3.87 3.35
N GLU A 82 3.31 -4.08 2.79
CA GLU A 82 3.80 -5.43 2.47
C GLU A 82 3.93 -6.30 3.72
N GLN A 83 4.46 -5.75 4.81
CA GLN A 83 4.56 -6.47 6.10
C GLN A 83 3.20 -6.86 6.65
N LEU A 84 2.23 -5.93 6.67
CA LEU A 84 0.87 -6.22 7.13
C LEU A 84 0.19 -7.29 6.28
N LEU A 85 0.37 -7.27 4.96
CA LEU A 85 -0.19 -8.30 4.08
C LEU A 85 0.46 -9.67 4.32
N ALA A 86 1.77 -9.73 4.56
CA ALA A 86 2.47 -10.96 4.89
C ALA A 86 2.03 -11.53 6.25
N GLU A 87 1.89 -10.69 7.27
CA GLU A 87 1.39 -11.07 8.59
C GLU A 87 -0.06 -11.55 8.51
N LEU A 88 -0.92 -10.88 7.73
CA LEU A 88 -2.32 -11.29 7.57
C LEU A 88 -2.43 -12.64 6.84
N ALA A 89 -1.61 -12.88 5.83
CA ALA A 89 -1.55 -14.15 5.11
C ALA A 89 -1.05 -15.29 6.01
N GLN A 90 -0.02 -15.06 6.82
CA GLN A 90 0.46 -16.05 7.79
C GLN A 90 -0.56 -16.35 8.87
N TYR A 91 -1.20 -15.30 9.43
CA TYR A 91 -2.21 -15.46 10.47
C TYR A 91 -3.46 -16.18 9.97
N ALA A 92 -3.90 -15.87 8.74
CA ALA A 92 -5.01 -16.57 8.09
C ALA A 92 -4.67 -18.05 7.84
N ASN A 93 -3.50 -18.36 7.30
CA ASN A 93 -3.07 -19.74 7.08
C ASN A 93 -2.91 -20.53 8.38
N GLY A 94 -2.36 -19.92 9.43
CA GLY A 94 -2.21 -20.56 10.74
C GLY A 94 -3.55 -20.92 11.36
N GLN A 95 -4.52 -20.01 11.33
CA GLN A 95 -5.87 -20.28 11.83
C GLN A 95 -6.61 -21.32 10.97
N LEU A 96 -6.44 -21.29 9.65
CA LEU A 96 -7.05 -22.27 8.76
C LEU A 96 -6.51 -23.68 9.05
N ALA A 97 -5.18 -23.83 9.19
CA ALA A 97 -4.54 -25.11 9.47
C ALA A 97 -4.92 -25.67 10.85
N GLU A 98 -5.04 -24.80 11.86
CA GLU A 98 -5.47 -25.21 13.20
C GLU A 98 -6.95 -25.62 13.23
N ALA A 99 -7.80 -24.88 12.51
CA ALA A 99 -9.21 -25.22 12.37
C ALA A 99 -9.41 -26.52 11.57
N GLU A 100 -8.69 -26.71 10.46
CA GLU A 100 -8.72 -27.95 9.68
C GLU A 100 -8.25 -29.14 10.53
N SER A 101 -7.13 -29.03 11.23
CA SER A 101 -6.61 -30.09 12.11
C SER A 101 -7.64 -30.53 13.16
N LYS A 102 -8.29 -29.56 13.82
CA LYS A 102 -9.34 -29.84 14.82
C LYS A 102 -10.59 -30.47 14.20
N ILE A 103 -11.02 -29.98 13.03
CA ILE A 103 -12.21 -30.51 12.32
C ILE A 103 -11.92 -31.93 11.82
N TYR A 104 -10.81 -32.14 11.10
CA TYR A 104 -10.42 -33.46 10.60
C TYR A 104 -10.23 -34.46 11.75
N GLY A 105 -9.59 -34.06 12.86
CA GLY A 105 -9.44 -34.92 14.04
C GLY A 105 -10.77 -35.33 14.67
N ALA A 106 -11.67 -34.37 14.91
CA ALA A 106 -12.98 -34.63 15.52
C ALA A 106 -13.91 -35.45 14.59
N VAL A 107 -13.92 -35.14 13.29
CA VAL A 107 -14.74 -35.83 12.30
C VAL A 107 -14.21 -37.24 12.07
N TYR A 108 -12.90 -37.44 11.97
CA TYR A 108 -12.29 -38.76 11.80
C TYR A 108 -12.58 -39.67 12.99
N GLN A 109 -12.46 -39.16 14.22
CA GLN A 109 -12.78 -39.93 15.42
C GLN A 109 -14.26 -40.35 15.47
N ARG A 110 -15.16 -39.46 15.02
CA ARG A 110 -16.59 -39.76 14.94
C ARG A 110 -16.89 -40.80 13.87
N ILE A 111 -16.33 -40.65 12.67
CA ILE A 111 -16.50 -41.62 11.56
C ILE A 111 -15.94 -42.98 11.97
N ALA A 112 -14.74 -43.04 12.56
CA ALA A 112 -14.15 -44.29 13.02
C ALA A 112 -15.06 -45.01 14.03
N ARG A 113 -15.61 -44.26 15.01
CA ARG A 113 -16.54 -44.80 16.00
C ARG A 113 -17.86 -45.26 15.39
N ASP A 114 -18.43 -44.49 14.46
CA ASP A 114 -19.67 -44.85 13.78
C ASP A 114 -19.48 -46.09 12.87
N VAL A 115 -18.33 -46.21 12.22
CA VAL A 115 -17.94 -47.39 11.42
C VAL A 115 -17.78 -48.61 12.31
N GLU A 116 -17.10 -48.48 13.45
CA GLU A 116 -16.92 -49.59 14.41
C GLU A 116 -18.27 -50.09 14.95
N VAL A 117 -19.15 -49.17 15.39
CA VAL A 117 -20.50 -49.52 15.87
C VAL A 117 -21.38 -50.11 14.76
N SER A 118 -21.22 -49.65 13.52
CA SER A 118 -21.92 -50.25 12.37
C SER A 118 -21.42 -51.67 12.09
N ASN A 119 -20.10 -51.85 12.10
CA ASN A 119 -19.47 -53.13 11.85
C ASN A 119 -19.83 -54.17 12.93
N GLU A 120 -19.80 -53.80 14.20
CA GLU A 120 -20.27 -54.66 15.30
C GLU A 120 -21.73 -55.10 15.11
N ARG A 121 -22.60 -54.19 14.66
CA ARG A 121 -24.01 -54.52 14.39
C ARG A 121 -24.14 -55.47 13.22
N LEU A 122 -23.34 -55.31 12.16
CA LEU A 122 -23.32 -56.23 11.02
C LEU A 122 -22.80 -57.61 11.43
N VAL A 123 -21.72 -57.68 12.20
CA VAL A 123 -21.16 -58.94 12.72
C VAL A 123 -22.19 -59.67 13.57
N LYS A 124 -22.86 -59.00 14.51
CA LYS A 124 -23.94 -59.61 15.33
C LYS A 124 -25.11 -60.11 14.50
N ARG A 125 -25.49 -59.39 13.43
CA ARG A 125 -26.54 -59.84 12.50
C ARG A 125 -26.10 -61.06 11.70
N LEU A 126 -24.87 -61.07 11.21
CA LEU A 126 -24.29 -62.19 10.47
C LEU A 126 -24.19 -63.43 11.34
N GLU A 127 -23.73 -63.29 12.59
CA GLU A 127 -23.67 -64.39 13.56
C GLU A 127 -25.06 -64.99 13.80
N LYS A 128 -26.07 -64.14 14.04
CA LYS A 128 -27.46 -64.59 14.20
C LYS A 128 -27.98 -65.32 12.96
N LEU A 129 -27.70 -64.81 11.76
CA LEU A 129 -28.09 -65.46 10.51
C LEU A 129 -27.38 -66.80 10.32
N LEU A 130 -26.10 -66.91 10.67
CA LEU A 130 -25.33 -68.15 10.63
C LEU A 130 -25.92 -69.21 11.55
N VAL A 131 -26.28 -68.84 12.78
CA VAL A 131 -26.91 -69.76 13.73
C VAL A 131 -28.25 -70.27 13.19
N ILE A 132 -29.08 -69.38 12.64
CA ILE A 132 -30.36 -69.78 12.03
C ILE A 132 -30.12 -70.73 10.86
N ALA A 133 -29.17 -70.41 9.97
CA ALA A 133 -28.82 -71.26 8.84
C ALA A 133 -28.32 -72.65 9.26
N LEU A 134 -27.57 -72.73 10.36
CA LEU A 134 -27.08 -73.99 10.89
C LEU A 134 -28.21 -74.84 11.49
N ILE A 135 -29.14 -74.21 12.21
CA ILE A 135 -30.34 -74.89 12.74
C ILE A 135 -31.22 -75.39 11.60
N THR A 136 -31.48 -74.57 10.57
CA THR A 136 -32.32 -75.01 9.43
C THR A 136 -31.66 -76.15 8.67
N ALA A 137 -30.34 -76.10 8.45
CA ALA A 137 -29.60 -77.21 7.84
C ALA A 137 -29.71 -78.49 8.67
N LEU A 138 -29.60 -78.40 10.01
CA LEU A 138 -29.74 -79.55 10.90
C LEU A 138 -31.15 -80.16 10.83
N VAL A 139 -32.19 -79.33 10.83
CA VAL A 139 -33.59 -79.78 10.71
C VAL A 139 -33.83 -80.48 9.38
N VAL A 140 -33.34 -79.91 8.27
CA VAL A 140 -33.44 -80.53 6.94
C VAL A 140 -32.72 -81.88 6.91
N LEU A 141 -31.54 -81.98 7.52
CA LEU A 141 -30.78 -83.21 7.60
C LEU A 141 -31.50 -84.29 8.43
N LEU A 142 -32.09 -83.91 9.58
CA LEU A 142 -32.91 -84.81 10.40
C LEU A 142 -34.15 -85.31 9.65
N LEU A 143 -34.85 -84.43 8.93
CA LEU A 143 -35.99 -84.81 8.09
C LEU A 143 -35.57 -85.77 6.97
N ALA A 144 -34.44 -85.52 6.31
CA ALA A 144 -33.91 -86.42 5.29
C ALA A 144 -33.57 -87.80 5.85
N VAL A 145 -32.94 -87.87 7.03
CA VAL A 145 -32.63 -89.14 7.71
C VAL A 145 -33.91 -89.89 8.12
N LEU A 146 -34.89 -89.19 8.70
CA LEU A 146 -36.19 -89.77 9.05
C LEU A 146 -36.92 -90.33 7.83
N LEU A 147 -36.90 -89.63 6.71
CA LEU A 147 -37.54 -90.06 5.48
C LEU A 147 -36.85 -91.29 4.87
N VAL A 148 -35.51 -91.37 4.96
CA VAL A 148 -34.73 -92.54 4.55
C VAL A 148 -34.96 -93.75 5.46
N TRP A 149 -35.12 -93.54 6.77
CA TRP A 149 -35.41 -94.63 7.73
C TRP A 149 -36.86 -95.08 7.72
N GLY A 150 -37.82 -94.18 7.53
CA GLY A 150 -39.25 -94.49 7.47
C GLY A 150 -39.75 -94.96 6.12
N GLY A 151 -39.00 -94.71 5.05
CA GLY A 151 -39.30 -95.16 3.68
C GLY A 151 -38.68 -96.51 3.30
N ARG A 152 -38.18 -97.28 4.28
CA ARG A 152 -37.55 -98.59 4.07
C ARG A 152 -38.33 -99.71 4.74
#